data_AF-A0A7C1SNA8-F1
#
_entry.id   AF-A0A7C1SNA8-F1
#
_cell.length_a   1.000
_cell.length_b   1.000
_cell.length_c   1.000
_cell.angle_alpha   90.00
_cell.angle_beta   90.00
_cell.angle_gamma   90.00
#
_symmetry.space_group_name_H-M   'P 1'
#
loop_
_entity.id
_entity.type
_entity.pdbx_description
1 polymer ?
#
loop_
_entity_poly.entity_id
_entity_poly.type
_entity_poly.pdbx_seq_one_letter_code
_entity_poly.pdbx_strand_id
1 'polypeptide(L)'
;MVLLQVRGYNAGVHSWLETAFGLFWIYHRKEHDMSLVVYLITYLAIIVFISAIIKRIIHYLTNPLHVRWEIYPVAHAGKRASYGGGYLEEVDWWQKERKVSLIGELKVMIPEIFLLKAVWENNRSLWFFTYPFHLGLYLTSAFFVLLILGAIGQLSGFPVGSDVPLMNAVGALTRLAGPLGFILTIIGALGLIIKRITDPGLRNYSTVSHFFNLILFLVTMAIALIVWLSVDPTFAMARTFLANLISFNPAKISRPMFLLQVLLMVLTIAYIPLTHMSHFFMKYFLYHDIRWGDEPNINTPKTDKKIAVVLNYPVTWSAPHIAGHGKETWAEVATFNPVANLESGKE
;
A
#
# COMPACT_ATOMS: atom_id res chain seq x y z
N MET A 1 -94.22 -11.34 -3.04
CA MET A 1 -93.64 -10.73 -4.25
C MET A 1 -92.43 -9.91 -3.81
N VAL A 2 -91.24 -10.52 -3.93
CA VAL A 2 -89.91 -9.96 -4.26
C VAL A 2 -89.54 -8.56 -3.69
N LEU A 3 -88.52 -8.47 -2.83
CA LEU A 3 -87.22 -7.85 -3.16
C LEU A 3 -86.18 -7.91 -2.01
N LEU A 4 -85.05 -8.52 -2.38
CA LEU A 4 -83.74 -8.54 -1.72
C LEU A 4 -83.16 -7.12 -1.63
N GLN A 5 -82.44 -6.83 -0.53
CA GLN A 5 -81.50 -5.72 -0.48
C GLN A 5 -80.09 -6.26 -0.24
N VAL A 6 -79.24 -6.02 -1.24
CA VAL A 6 -77.88 -6.54 -1.43
C VAL A 6 -76.89 -5.79 -0.54
N ARG A 7 -76.03 -6.55 0.15
CA ARG A 7 -74.83 -6.09 0.86
C ARG A 7 -73.84 -5.46 -0.13
N GLY A 8 -73.47 -4.21 0.12
CA GLY A 8 -72.45 -3.48 -0.63
C GLY A 8 -71.04 -3.99 -0.37
N TYR A 9 -70.38 -4.38 -1.45
CA TYR A 9 -68.97 -4.69 -1.58
C TYR A 9 -68.18 -3.37 -1.61
N ASN A 10 -67.24 -3.16 -0.68
CA ASN A 10 -66.17 -2.17 -0.84
C ASN A 10 -64.95 -2.57 0.01
N ALA A 11 -64.26 -3.62 -0.44
CA ALA A 11 -62.96 -4.04 0.06
C ALA A 11 -62.07 -4.30 -1.15
N GLY A 12 -61.24 -3.33 -1.54
CA GLY A 12 -60.36 -3.51 -2.70
C GLY A 12 -59.39 -2.38 -3.03
N VAL A 13 -59.57 -1.17 -2.48
CA VAL A 13 -58.70 -0.02 -2.85
C VAL A 13 -57.69 0.36 -1.76
N HIS A 14 -57.89 -0.08 -0.50
CA HIS A 14 -57.00 0.31 0.60
C HIS A 14 -55.78 -0.61 0.84
N SER A 15 -55.76 -1.86 0.37
CA SER A 15 -54.62 -2.75 0.66
C SER A 15 -53.38 -2.50 -0.20
N TRP A 16 -53.54 -2.03 -1.44
CA TRP A 16 -52.41 -1.78 -2.34
C TRP A 16 -51.58 -0.55 -1.94
N LEU A 17 -52.23 0.49 -1.42
CA LEU A 17 -51.53 1.68 -0.92
C LEU A 17 -50.78 1.40 0.38
N GLU A 18 -51.34 0.64 1.32
CA GLU A 18 -50.61 0.26 2.55
C GLU A 18 -49.46 -0.70 2.29
N THR A 19 -49.59 -1.60 1.30
CA THR A 19 -48.48 -2.49 0.91
C THR A 19 -47.37 -1.74 0.18
N ALA A 20 -47.73 -0.75 -0.67
CA ALA A 20 -46.77 0.12 -1.34
C ALA A 20 -46.07 1.07 -0.35
N PHE A 21 -46.78 1.63 0.63
CA PHE A 21 -46.19 2.45 1.70
C PHE A 21 -45.33 1.62 2.67
N GLY A 22 -45.74 0.39 3.01
CA GLY A 22 -44.96 -0.53 3.82
C GLY A 22 -43.68 -0.99 3.12
N LEU A 23 -43.75 -1.31 1.83
CA LEU A 23 -42.57 -1.63 1.02
C LEU A 23 -41.68 -0.41 0.80
N PHE A 24 -42.25 0.78 0.57
CA PHE A 24 -41.50 2.03 0.48
C PHE A 24 -40.79 2.37 1.79
N TRP A 25 -41.45 2.18 2.94
CA TRP A 25 -40.87 2.39 4.26
C TRP A 25 -39.80 1.37 4.60
N ILE A 26 -40.02 0.08 4.33
CA ILE A 26 -39.01 -0.99 4.52
C ILE A 26 -37.82 -0.76 3.57
N TYR A 27 -38.06 -0.38 2.32
CA TYR A 27 -37.03 -0.06 1.34
C TYR A 27 -36.21 1.17 1.75
N HIS A 28 -36.86 2.29 2.13
CA HIS A 28 -36.16 3.49 2.59
C HIS A 28 -35.41 3.30 3.92
N ARG A 29 -35.96 2.53 4.86
CA ARG A 29 -35.26 2.16 6.10
C ARG A 29 -34.01 1.32 5.80
N LYS A 30 -34.14 0.32 4.92
CA LYS A 30 -33.05 -0.58 4.52
C LYS A 30 -31.95 0.14 3.72
N GLU A 31 -32.29 1.15 2.92
CA GLU A 31 -31.32 1.99 2.20
C GLU A 31 -30.54 2.94 3.13
N HIS A 32 -31.21 3.47 4.16
CA HIS A 32 -30.54 4.28 5.19
C HIS A 32 -29.59 3.41 6.05
N ASP A 33 -30.02 2.19 6.38
CA ASP A 33 -29.21 1.21 7.11
C ASP A 33 -27.98 0.77 6.29
N MET A 34 -28.14 0.49 5.00
CA MET A 34 -27.01 0.10 4.12
C MET A 34 -25.97 1.22 3.97
N SER A 35 -26.43 2.47 3.85
CA SER A 35 -25.52 3.62 3.77
C SER A 35 -24.69 3.75 5.05
N LEU A 36 -25.34 3.67 6.21
CA LEU A 36 -24.67 3.69 7.51
C LEU A 36 -23.63 2.55 7.64
N VAL A 37 -23.99 1.34 7.22
CA VAL A 37 -23.07 0.19 7.20
C VAL A 37 -21.83 0.49 6.35
N VAL A 38 -21.98 1.13 5.18
CA VAL A 38 -20.82 1.52 4.34
C VAL A 38 -19.91 2.50 5.07
N TYR A 39 -20.45 3.51 5.78
CA TYR A 39 -19.61 4.41 6.60
C TYR A 39 -18.89 3.65 7.73
N LEU A 40 -19.58 2.76 8.45
CA LEU A 40 -18.99 1.95 9.51
C LEU A 40 -17.86 1.04 9.01
N ILE A 41 -18.07 0.36 7.88
CA ILE A 41 -17.03 -0.46 7.23
C ILE A 41 -15.87 0.43 6.76
N THR A 42 -16.15 1.65 6.28
CA THR A 42 -15.11 2.60 5.90
C THR A 42 -14.24 3.00 7.10
N TYR A 43 -14.84 3.32 8.24
CA TYR A 43 -14.10 3.60 9.48
C TYR A 43 -13.28 2.38 9.92
N LEU A 44 -13.86 1.19 9.91
CA LEU A 44 -13.15 -0.05 10.25
C LEU A 44 -11.95 -0.28 9.33
N ALA A 45 -12.11 -0.08 8.01
CA ALA A 45 -11.03 -0.23 7.05
C ALA A 45 -9.89 0.75 7.29
N ILE A 46 -10.19 2.01 7.67
CA ILE A 46 -9.18 3.01 8.05
C ILE A 46 -8.42 2.53 9.31
N ILE A 47 -9.12 2.02 10.32
CA ILE A 47 -8.51 1.48 11.54
C ILE A 47 -7.60 0.29 11.19
N VAL A 48 -8.07 -0.65 10.37
CA VAL A 48 -7.29 -1.80 9.91
C VAL A 48 -6.05 -1.34 9.14
N PHE A 49 -6.20 -0.37 8.24
CA PHE A 49 -5.12 0.18 7.44
C PHE A 49 -4.01 0.76 8.32
N ILE A 50 -4.38 1.65 9.25
CA ILE A 50 -3.45 2.30 10.17
C ILE A 50 -2.78 1.25 11.08
N SER A 51 -3.56 0.33 11.66
CA SER A 51 -3.05 -0.70 12.56
C SER A 51 -2.07 -1.63 11.86
N ALA A 52 -2.36 -2.02 10.61
CA ALA A 52 -1.49 -2.86 9.80
C ALA A 52 -0.17 -2.16 9.45
N ILE A 53 -0.21 -0.86 9.12
CA ILE A 53 1.00 -0.06 8.88
C ILE A 53 1.85 0.02 10.15
N ILE A 54 1.25 0.38 11.28
CA ILE A 54 1.95 0.48 12.57
C ILE A 54 2.59 -0.88 12.91
N LYS A 55 1.86 -1.98 12.78
CA LYS A 55 2.39 -3.33 13.02
C LYS A 55 3.59 -3.64 12.14
N ARG A 56 3.57 -3.25 10.86
CA ARG A 56 4.71 -3.44 9.95
C ARG A 56 5.93 -2.60 10.32
N ILE A 57 5.71 -1.35 10.69
CA ILE A 57 6.79 -0.47 11.13
C ILE A 57 7.42 -1.01 12.42
N ILE A 58 6.60 -1.39 13.41
CA ILE A 58 7.08 -2.01 14.65
C ILE A 58 7.87 -3.28 14.30
N HIS A 59 7.30 -4.17 13.49
CA HIS A 59 7.96 -5.40 13.09
C HIS A 59 9.34 -5.13 12.45
N TYR A 60 9.43 -4.16 11.54
CA TYR A 60 10.69 -3.74 10.94
C TYR A 60 11.71 -3.26 11.98
N LEU A 61 11.30 -2.35 12.88
CA LEU A 61 12.18 -1.78 13.89
C LEU A 61 12.66 -2.80 14.93
N THR A 62 11.82 -3.81 15.22
CA THR A 62 12.12 -4.88 16.18
C THR A 62 12.89 -6.06 15.60
N ASN A 63 12.95 -6.18 14.27
CA ASN A 63 13.66 -7.30 13.66
C ASN A 63 15.16 -7.25 13.99
N PRO A 64 15.82 -8.43 14.06
CA PRO A 64 17.27 -8.52 14.17
C PRO A 64 17.95 -7.70 13.07
N LEU A 65 19.19 -7.30 13.32
CA LEU A 65 19.99 -6.64 12.29
C LEU A 65 20.02 -7.54 11.03
N HIS A 66 19.58 -6.99 9.90
CA HIS A 66 19.68 -7.73 8.64
C HIS A 66 21.15 -7.96 8.28
N VAL A 67 21.42 -9.01 7.50
CA VAL A 67 22.75 -9.19 6.90
C VAL A 67 23.00 -8.00 5.99
N ARG A 68 24.00 -7.19 6.32
CA ARG A 68 24.34 -5.98 5.57
C ARG A 68 25.00 -6.42 4.25
N TRP A 69 24.23 -6.40 3.18
CA TRP A 69 24.76 -6.57 1.83
C TRP A 69 24.94 -5.18 1.24
N GLU A 70 26.18 -4.75 1.10
CA GLU A 70 26.50 -3.51 0.38
C GLU A 70 26.22 -3.73 -1.11
N ILE A 71 25.00 -3.42 -1.57
CA ILE A 71 24.64 -3.54 -2.97
C ILE A 71 25.25 -2.34 -3.70
N TYR A 72 26.46 -2.54 -4.22
CA TYR A 72 27.16 -1.55 -5.01
C TYR A 72 26.39 -1.19 -6.30
N PRO A 73 26.45 0.07 -6.76
CA PRO A 73 27.14 1.21 -6.12
C PRO A 73 26.35 1.77 -4.92
N VAL A 74 27.10 2.16 -3.87
CA VAL A 74 26.55 2.83 -2.68
C VAL A 74 26.35 4.31 -2.97
N ALA A 75 25.11 4.77 -3.05
CA ALA A 75 24.77 6.08 -3.62
C ALA A 75 25.32 7.26 -2.81
N HIS A 76 25.46 7.13 -1.49
CA HIS A 76 26.03 8.18 -0.63
C HIS A 76 27.56 8.20 -0.59
N ALA A 77 28.27 7.31 -1.27
CA ALA A 77 29.74 7.24 -1.26
C ALA A 77 30.43 8.38 -2.06
N GLY A 78 29.69 9.40 -2.48
CA GLY A 78 30.21 10.59 -3.16
C GLY A 78 30.86 10.25 -4.50
N LYS A 79 32.10 10.71 -4.71
CA LYS A 79 32.85 10.41 -5.95
C LYS A 79 33.13 8.91 -6.14
N ARG A 80 33.18 8.14 -5.04
CA ARG A 80 33.48 6.70 -5.10
C ARG A 80 32.33 5.88 -5.70
N ALA A 81 31.10 6.38 -5.54
CA ALA A 81 29.91 5.76 -6.09
C ALA A 81 29.95 5.58 -7.63
N SER A 82 30.70 6.42 -8.36
CA SER A 82 30.73 6.37 -9.84
C SER A 82 31.43 5.13 -10.40
N TYR A 83 32.35 4.53 -9.64
CA TYR A 83 33.06 3.31 -10.02
C TYR A 83 32.73 2.11 -9.10
N GLY A 84 31.71 2.26 -8.26
CA GLY A 84 31.29 1.22 -7.32
C GLY A 84 32.21 1.09 -6.10
N GLY A 85 32.94 2.14 -5.75
CA GLY A 85 33.79 2.16 -4.57
C GLY A 85 33.08 2.58 -3.28
N GLY A 86 33.66 2.19 -2.15
CA GLY A 86 33.14 2.41 -0.81
C GLY A 86 34.13 3.14 0.12
N TYR A 87 33.76 3.30 1.38
CA TYR A 87 34.69 3.82 2.40
C TYR A 87 35.80 2.81 2.74
N LEU A 88 35.57 1.52 2.47
CA LEU A 88 36.53 0.43 2.68
C LEU A 88 37.82 0.54 1.84
N GLU A 89 37.80 1.34 0.78
CA GLU A 89 38.99 1.61 -0.06
C GLU A 89 39.99 2.55 0.63
N GLU A 90 39.54 3.24 1.67
CA GLU A 90 40.37 4.18 2.38
C GLU A 90 41.15 3.47 3.49
N VAL A 91 42.48 3.61 3.46
CA VAL A 91 43.35 3.11 4.53
C VAL A 91 42.95 3.76 5.85
N ASP A 92 42.89 2.96 6.90
CA ASP A 92 42.45 3.35 8.25
C ASP A 92 41.09 4.05 8.26
N TRP A 93 40.15 3.62 7.40
CA TRP A 93 38.82 4.21 7.30
C TRP A 93 38.08 4.28 8.65
N TRP A 94 38.36 3.35 9.58
CA TRP A 94 37.73 3.30 10.91
C TRP A 94 38.16 4.46 11.83
N GLN A 95 39.24 5.17 11.50
CA GLN A 95 39.71 6.34 12.25
C GLN A 95 39.20 7.66 11.65
N LYS A 96 38.51 7.62 10.51
CA LYS A 96 38.15 8.82 9.73
C LYS A 96 36.67 9.10 9.78
N GLU A 97 36.31 10.38 9.74
CA GLU A 97 34.91 10.78 9.65
C GLU A 97 34.31 10.35 8.31
N ARG A 98 33.18 9.66 8.39
CA ARG A 98 32.48 9.13 7.23
C ARG A 98 31.72 10.24 6.50
N LYS A 99 32.07 10.47 5.23
CA LYS A 99 31.38 11.44 4.37
C LYS A 99 30.28 10.74 3.59
N VAL A 100 29.03 11.05 3.92
CA VAL A 100 27.84 10.56 3.21
C VAL A 100 27.19 11.70 2.41
N SER A 101 26.68 11.39 1.22
CA SER A 101 25.98 12.35 0.37
C SER A 101 24.50 12.02 0.23
N LEU A 102 23.65 12.74 0.96
CA LEU A 102 22.19 12.67 0.81
C LEU A 102 21.74 13.03 -0.62
N ILE A 103 22.44 13.94 -1.28
CA ILE A 103 22.17 14.32 -2.67
C ILE A 103 22.45 13.13 -3.61
N GLY A 104 23.49 12.33 -3.32
CA GLY A 104 23.79 11.10 -4.06
C GLY A 104 22.66 10.08 -3.95
N GLU A 105 22.16 9.84 -2.75
CA GLU A 105 21.00 8.97 -2.51
C GLU A 105 19.76 9.43 -3.27
N LEU A 106 19.38 10.71 -3.12
CA LEU A 106 18.21 11.27 -3.80
C LEU A 106 18.31 11.16 -5.33
N LYS A 107 19.50 11.38 -5.91
CA LYS A 107 19.74 11.24 -7.35
C LYS A 107 19.50 9.81 -7.86
N VAL A 108 19.66 8.80 -7.02
CA VAL A 108 19.37 7.40 -7.38
C VAL A 108 17.92 7.03 -7.04
N MET A 109 17.42 7.45 -5.88
CA MET A 109 16.07 7.14 -5.41
C MET A 109 14.98 7.76 -6.28
N ILE A 110 15.10 9.04 -6.64
CA ILE A 110 14.04 9.76 -7.37
C ILE A 110 13.75 9.09 -8.72
N PRO A 111 14.72 8.85 -9.62
CA PRO A 111 14.46 8.14 -10.87
C PRO A 111 13.98 6.70 -10.66
N GLU A 112 14.47 6.01 -9.63
CA GLU A 112 14.03 4.66 -9.34
C GLU A 112 12.57 4.60 -8.87
N ILE A 113 12.14 5.55 -8.07
CA ILE A 113 10.79 5.58 -7.50
C ILE A 113 9.79 6.09 -8.55
N PHE A 114 10.09 7.20 -9.20
CA PHE A 114 9.15 7.84 -10.11
C PHE A 114 9.17 7.21 -11.49
N LEU A 115 10.34 6.81 -12.00
CA LEU A 115 10.51 6.31 -13.38
C LEU A 115 10.78 4.82 -13.46
N LEU A 116 10.95 4.12 -12.33
CA LEU A 116 11.31 2.70 -12.30
C LEU A 116 12.57 2.42 -13.14
N LYS A 117 13.59 3.28 -12.97
CA LYS A 117 14.83 3.27 -13.75
C LYS A 117 15.46 1.88 -13.85
N ALA A 118 15.55 1.12 -12.75
CA ALA A 118 16.13 -0.23 -12.80
C ALA A 118 15.35 -1.19 -13.72
N VAL A 119 14.01 -1.08 -13.77
CA VAL A 119 13.18 -1.88 -14.68
C VAL A 119 13.40 -1.42 -16.11
N TRP A 120 13.53 -0.12 -16.35
CA TRP A 120 13.87 0.41 -17.69
C TRP A 120 15.21 -0.13 -18.20
N GLU A 121 16.23 -0.17 -17.34
CA GLU A 121 17.58 -0.60 -17.72
C GLU A 121 17.68 -2.11 -17.91
N ASN A 122 17.03 -2.90 -17.05
CA ASN A 122 17.21 -4.36 -17.02
C ASN A 122 16.06 -5.14 -17.69
N ASN A 123 14.87 -4.56 -17.85
CA ASN A 123 13.73 -5.21 -18.48
C ASN A 123 12.75 -4.21 -19.12
N ARG A 124 13.16 -3.62 -20.25
CA ARG A 124 12.35 -2.64 -21.01
C ARG A 124 10.96 -3.15 -21.35
N SER A 125 10.85 -4.43 -21.70
CA SER A 125 9.56 -5.02 -22.10
C SER A 125 8.56 -5.05 -20.92
N LEU A 126 9.04 -5.28 -19.70
CA LEU A 126 8.22 -5.19 -18.49
C LEU A 126 7.92 -3.73 -18.10
N TRP A 127 8.85 -2.81 -18.37
CA TRP A 127 8.70 -1.39 -18.03
C TRP A 127 7.46 -0.75 -18.69
N PHE A 128 7.17 -1.06 -19.96
CA PHE A 128 6.03 -0.47 -20.68
C PHE A 128 4.67 -0.75 -20.05
N PHE A 129 4.55 -1.76 -19.19
CA PHE A 129 3.33 -2.04 -18.43
C PHE A 129 3.45 -1.66 -16.96
N THR A 130 4.66 -1.83 -16.40
CA THR A 130 4.92 -1.50 -14.98
C THR A 130 4.87 0.00 -14.74
N TYR A 131 5.44 0.81 -15.62
CA TYR A 131 5.49 2.26 -15.45
C TYR A 131 4.09 2.91 -15.53
N PRO A 132 3.25 2.64 -16.55
CA PRO A 132 1.86 3.12 -16.54
C PRO A 132 1.07 2.68 -15.31
N PHE A 133 1.25 1.43 -14.86
CA PHE A 133 0.61 0.96 -13.62
C PHE A 133 0.97 1.83 -12.42
N HIS A 134 2.27 2.07 -12.18
CA HIS A 134 2.72 2.85 -11.02
C HIS A 134 2.38 4.34 -11.15
N LEU A 135 2.55 4.92 -12.33
CA LEU A 135 2.13 6.30 -12.59
C LEU A 135 0.63 6.47 -12.35
N GLY A 136 -0.18 5.51 -12.78
CA GLY A 136 -1.61 5.46 -12.51
C GLY A 136 -1.93 5.45 -11.01
N LEU A 137 -1.20 4.65 -10.22
CA LEU A 137 -1.34 4.63 -8.76
C LEU A 137 -0.90 5.94 -8.09
N TYR A 138 0.17 6.59 -8.59
CA TYR A 138 0.60 7.90 -8.09
C TYR A 138 -0.45 8.98 -8.36
N LEU A 139 -1.00 9.01 -9.58
CA LEU A 139 -2.08 9.93 -9.93
C LEU A 139 -3.35 9.65 -9.12
N THR A 140 -3.68 8.39 -8.88
CA THR A 140 -4.84 7.99 -8.05
C THR A 140 -4.65 8.40 -6.58
N SER A 141 -3.41 8.29 -6.07
CA SER A 141 -3.07 8.74 -4.71
C SER A 141 -3.19 10.26 -4.59
N ALA A 142 -2.67 11.01 -5.56
CA ALA A 142 -2.82 12.45 -5.62
C ALA A 142 -4.29 12.87 -5.76
N PHE A 143 -5.06 12.17 -6.59
CA PHE A 143 -6.50 12.35 -6.73
C PHE A 143 -7.24 12.18 -5.40
N PHE A 144 -6.91 11.15 -4.61
CA PHE A 144 -7.53 10.94 -3.30
C PHE A 144 -7.21 12.08 -2.33
N VAL A 145 -5.98 12.59 -2.31
CA VAL A 145 -5.60 13.78 -1.53
C VAL A 145 -6.41 15.00 -1.98
N LEU A 146 -6.54 15.23 -3.29
CA LEU A 146 -7.35 16.33 -3.84
C LEU A 146 -8.83 16.21 -3.47
N LEU A 147 -9.39 14.99 -3.41
CA LEU A 147 -10.75 14.78 -2.92
C LEU A 147 -10.91 15.14 -1.45
N ILE A 148 -9.93 14.79 -0.59
CA ILE A 148 -9.93 15.18 0.83
C ILE A 148 -9.87 16.71 0.96
N LEU A 149 -8.98 17.37 0.23
CA LEU A 149 -8.90 18.84 0.20
C LEU A 149 -10.22 19.45 -0.28
N GLY A 150 -10.84 18.87 -1.30
CA GLY A 150 -12.16 19.24 -1.80
C GLY A 150 -13.26 19.13 -0.74
N ALA A 151 -13.25 18.03 0.03
CA ALA A 151 -14.19 17.78 1.12
C ALA A 151 -13.99 18.75 2.30
N ILE A 152 -12.75 19.02 2.70
CA ILE A 152 -12.41 20.01 3.74
C ILE A 152 -12.85 21.41 3.30
N GLY A 153 -12.62 21.77 2.03
CA GLY A 153 -13.11 23.03 1.46
C GLY A 153 -14.63 23.13 1.54
N GLN A 154 -15.35 22.07 1.16
CA GLN A 154 -16.81 22.01 1.28
C GLN A 154 -17.30 22.18 2.73
N LEU A 155 -16.67 21.51 3.70
CA LEU A 155 -17.02 21.67 5.13
C LEU A 155 -16.71 23.08 5.66
N SER A 156 -15.69 23.73 5.10
CA SER A 156 -15.32 25.11 5.43
C SER A 156 -16.18 26.17 4.73
N GLY A 157 -17.21 25.78 3.96
CA GLY A 157 -18.08 26.70 3.21
C GLY A 157 -17.55 27.13 1.84
N PHE A 158 -16.44 26.57 1.37
CA PHE A 158 -15.82 26.86 0.08
C PHE A 158 -15.77 25.59 -0.80
N PRO A 159 -16.91 25.11 -1.32
CA PRO A 159 -16.92 23.94 -2.19
C PRO A 159 -16.14 24.17 -3.49
N VAL A 160 -15.72 23.08 -4.14
CA VAL A 160 -15.18 23.12 -5.50
C VAL A 160 -16.20 23.76 -6.45
N GLY A 161 -15.79 24.79 -7.20
CA GLY A 161 -16.68 25.60 -8.04
C GLY A 161 -17.12 26.91 -7.39
N SER A 162 -16.67 27.22 -6.17
CA SER A 162 -16.77 28.55 -5.58
C SER A 162 -15.82 29.56 -6.25
N ASP A 163 -15.96 30.84 -5.91
CA ASP A 163 -15.09 31.92 -6.41
C ASP A 163 -13.66 31.87 -5.84
N VAL A 164 -13.33 30.86 -5.03
CA VAL A 164 -11.98 30.67 -4.45
C VAL A 164 -11.06 30.02 -5.49
N PRO A 165 -9.97 30.69 -5.93
CA PRO A 165 -9.08 30.17 -6.97
C PRO A 165 -8.47 28.80 -6.64
N LEU A 166 -8.09 28.59 -5.37
CA LEU A 166 -7.55 27.33 -4.88
C LEU A 166 -8.54 26.17 -5.07
N MET A 167 -9.83 26.37 -4.76
CA MET A 167 -10.85 25.33 -4.87
C MET A 167 -11.16 24.99 -6.33
N ASN A 168 -11.05 25.97 -7.22
CA ASN A 168 -11.14 25.74 -8.66
C ASN A 168 -9.94 24.94 -9.19
N ALA A 169 -8.73 25.23 -8.71
CA ALA A 169 -7.54 24.43 -9.03
C ALA A 169 -7.69 22.98 -8.53
N VAL A 170 -8.15 22.77 -7.29
CA VAL A 170 -8.45 21.43 -6.74
C VAL A 170 -9.43 20.69 -7.64
N GLY A 171 -10.53 21.34 -8.04
CA GLY A 171 -11.52 20.74 -8.95
C GLY A 171 -10.95 20.36 -10.31
N ALA A 172 -10.16 21.24 -10.92
CA ALA A 172 -9.53 21.00 -12.22
C ALA A 172 -8.52 19.85 -12.14
N LEU A 173 -7.64 19.86 -11.14
CA LEU A 173 -6.65 18.79 -10.94
C LEU A 173 -7.32 17.45 -10.63
N THR A 174 -8.41 17.44 -9.85
CA THR A 174 -9.18 16.21 -9.58
C THR A 174 -9.74 15.61 -10.87
N ARG A 175 -10.28 16.45 -11.76
CA ARG A 175 -10.84 16.02 -13.08
C ARG A 175 -9.79 15.51 -14.06
N LEU A 176 -8.51 15.85 -13.86
CA LEU A 176 -7.39 15.33 -14.65
C LEU A 176 -6.78 14.07 -14.01
N ALA A 177 -6.40 14.17 -12.74
CA ALA A 177 -5.67 13.13 -12.03
C ALA A 177 -6.48 11.83 -11.87
N GLY A 178 -7.78 11.92 -11.58
CA GLY A 178 -8.64 10.74 -11.40
C GLY A 178 -8.72 9.88 -12.66
N PRO A 179 -9.25 10.41 -13.78
CA PRO A 179 -9.41 9.64 -15.01
C PRO A 179 -8.09 9.11 -15.57
N LEU A 180 -7.05 9.94 -15.60
CA LEU A 180 -5.71 9.50 -16.04
C LEU A 180 -5.16 8.40 -15.13
N GLY A 181 -5.32 8.54 -13.81
CA GLY A 181 -4.95 7.53 -12.83
C GLY A 181 -5.64 6.18 -13.07
N PHE A 182 -6.95 6.20 -13.29
CA PHE A 182 -7.74 4.99 -13.53
C PHE A 182 -7.33 4.30 -14.83
N ILE A 183 -7.25 5.04 -15.93
CA ILE A 183 -6.91 4.51 -17.25
C ILE A 183 -5.50 3.90 -17.26
N LEU A 184 -4.50 4.61 -16.73
CA LEU A 184 -3.12 4.12 -16.70
C LEU A 184 -2.98 2.88 -15.80
N THR A 185 -3.68 2.86 -14.66
CA THR A 185 -3.68 1.68 -13.77
C THR A 185 -4.32 0.47 -14.43
N ILE A 186 -5.43 0.65 -15.17
CA ILE A 186 -6.09 -0.43 -15.92
C ILE A 186 -5.16 -0.99 -17.00
N ILE A 187 -4.60 -0.13 -17.85
CA ILE A 187 -3.71 -0.53 -18.95
C ILE A 187 -2.49 -1.27 -18.37
N GLY A 188 -1.88 -0.72 -17.33
CA GLY A 188 -0.74 -1.32 -16.66
C GLY A 188 -1.08 -2.66 -16.02
N ALA A 189 -2.20 -2.77 -15.31
CA ALA A 189 -2.64 -4.00 -14.66
C ALA A 189 -2.92 -5.13 -15.68
N LEU A 190 -3.64 -4.82 -16.77
CA LEU A 190 -3.89 -5.76 -17.85
C LEU A 190 -2.59 -6.25 -18.49
N GLY A 191 -1.70 -5.32 -18.85
CA GLY A 191 -0.40 -5.63 -19.42
C GLY A 191 0.47 -6.49 -18.51
N LEU A 192 0.47 -6.20 -17.20
CA LEU A 192 1.19 -7.00 -16.20
C LEU A 192 0.60 -8.40 -16.02
N ILE A 193 -0.73 -8.55 -16.07
CA ILE A 193 -1.37 -9.87 -16.04
C ILE A 193 -0.96 -10.67 -17.28
N ILE A 194 -1.07 -10.07 -18.47
CA ILE A 194 -0.68 -10.72 -19.73
C ILE A 194 0.78 -11.15 -19.67
N LYS A 195 1.69 -10.25 -19.31
CA LYS A 195 3.12 -10.55 -19.14
C LYS A 195 3.36 -11.71 -18.19
N ARG A 196 2.65 -11.76 -17.07
CA ARG A 196 2.80 -12.80 -16.07
C ARG A 196 2.31 -14.18 -16.52
N ILE A 197 1.42 -14.23 -17.51
CA ILE A 197 0.91 -15.46 -18.12
C ILE A 197 1.82 -15.91 -19.27
N THR A 198 2.26 -14.97 -20.11
CA THR A 198 2.91 -15.27 -21.39
C THR A 198 4.44 -15.35 -21.31
N ASP A 199 5.07 -14.70 -20.34
CA ASP A 199 6.52 -14.73 -20.14
C ASP A 199 6.89 -15.87 -19.18
N PRO A 200 7.55 -16.95 -19.64
CA PRO A 200 7.92 -18.08 -18.78
C PRO A 200 8.83 -17.66 -17.62
N GLY A 201 9.70 -16.67 -17.86
CA GLY A 201 10.59 -16.13 -16.84
C GLY A 201 9.83 -15.48 -15.69
N LEU A 202 8.74 -14.75 -15.99
CA LEU A 202 7.88 -14.17 -14.95
C LEU A 202 6.90 -15.17 -14.35
N ARG A 203 6.37 -16.08 -15.17
CA ARG A 203 5.36 -17.07 -14.75
C ARG A 203 5.89 -17.97 -13.63
N ASN A 204 7.15 -18.40 -13.72
CA ASN A 204 7.77 -19.28 -12.72
C ASN A 204 7.93 -18.63 -11.34
N TYR A 205 8.00 -17.29 -11.27
CA TYR A 205 8.07 -16.54 -9.99
C TYR A 205 6.73 -15.93 -9.59
N SER A 206 5.63 -16.41 -10.18
CA SER A 206 4.31 -15.83 -9.98
C SER A 206 3.39 -16.70 -9.14
N THR A 207 2.93 -16.14 -8.03
CA THR A 207 1.97 -16.78 -7.13
C THR A 207 0.54 -16.31 -7.44
N VAL A 208 -0.46 -17.02 -6.92
CA VAL A 208 -1.89 -16.65 -7.05
C VAL A 208 -2.16 -15.25 -6.50
N SER A 209 -1.48 -14.87 -5.41
CA SER A 209 -1.66 -13.54 -4.81
C SER A 209 -1.23 -12.41 -5.76
N HIS A 210 -0.22 -12.61 -6.62
CA HIS A 210 0.17 -11.62 -7.61
C HIS A 210 -0.95 -11.35 -8.63
N PHE A 211 -1.66 -12.39 -9.08
CA PHE A 211 -2.80 -12.23 -9.98
C PHE A 211 -3.99 -11.58 -9.29
N PHE A 212 -4.33 -12.05 -8.08
CA PHE A 212 -5.42 -11.48 -7.30
C PHE A 212 -5.22 -9.98 -7.06
N ASN A 213 -4.00 -9.56 -6.68
CA ASN A 213 -3.69 -8.15 -6.45
C ASN A 213 -3.88 -7.30 -7.72
N LEU A 214 -3.41 -7.76 -8.88
CA LEU A 214 -3.58 -7.05 -10.15
C LEU A 214 -5.05 -6.99 -10.59
N ILE A 215 -5.80 -8.09 -10.41
CA ILE A 215 -7.23 -8.15 -10.71
C ILE A 215 -8.02 -7.22 -9.79
N LEU A 216 -7.68 -7.15 -8.50
CA LEU A 216 -8.32 -6.26 -7.54
C LEU A 216 -8.17 -4.79 -7.97
N PHE A 217 -6.97 -4.36 -8.35
CA PHE A 217 -6.75 -3.02 -8.90
C PHE A 217 -7.49 -2.81 -10.21
N LEU A 218 -7.45 -3.79 -11.12
CA LEU A 218 -8.14 -3.72 -12.41
C LEU A 218 -9.64 -3.50 -12.23
N VAL A 219 -10.30 -4.32 -11.40
CA VAL A 219 -11.74 -4.23 -11.12
C VAL A 219 -12.07 -2.92 -10.41
N THR A 220 -11.32 -2.55 -9.38
CA THR A 220 -11.56 -1.32 -8.62
C THR A 220 -11.46 -0.09 -9.51
N MET A 221 -10.43 -0.01 -10.36
CA MET A 221 -10.24 1.11 -11.27
C MET A 221 -11.23 1.09 -12.44
N ALA A 222 -11.64 -0.08 -12.94
CA ALA A 222 -12.66 -0.19 -13.96
C ALA A 222 -14.03 0.32 -13.45
N ILE A 223 -14.42 -0.05 -12.23
CA ILE A 223 -15.64 0.48 -11.61
C ILE A 223 -15.52 1.99 -11.36
N ALA A 224 -14.37 2.48 -10.88
CA ALA A 224 -14.15 3.92 -10.70
C ALA A 224 -14.24 4.69 -12.03
N LEU A 225 -13.71 4.12 -13.12
CA LEU A 225 -13.80 4.70 -14.46
C LEU A 225 -15.26 4.75 -14.95
N ILE A 226 -16.03 3.67 -14.75
CA ILE A 226 -17.45 3.61 -15.11
C ILE A 226 -18.25 4.65 -14.31
N VAL A 227 -18.02 4.76 -12.99
CA VAL A 227 -18.68 5.76 -12.16
C VAL A 227 -18.34 7.16 -12.63
N TRP A 228 -17.08 7.45 -12.92
CA TRP A 228 -16.70 8.76 -13.45
C TRP A 228 -17.41 9.08 -14.78
N LEU A 229 -17.49 8.11 -15.71
CA LEU A 229 -18.11 8.33 -17.02
C LEU A 229 -19.64 8.50 -16.95
N SER A 230 -20.32 7.87 -15.99
CA SER A 230 -21.78 7.71 -16.03
C SER A 230 -22.54 8.24 -14.80
N VAL A 231 -21.87 8.43 -13.66
CA VAL A 231 -22.53 8.71 -12.37
C VAL A 231 -21.99 9.98 -11.71
N ASP A 232 -20.67 10.12 -11.57
CA ASP A 232 -20.02 11.24 -10.87
C ASP A 232 -18.87 11.91 -11.68
N PRO A 233 -19.13 12.50 -12.87
CA PRO A 233 -18.08 13.05 -13.73
C PRO A 233 -17.29 14.20 -13.10
N THR A 234 -17.88 14.92 -12.15
CA THR A 234 -17.25 16.03 -11.44
C THR A 234 -16.66 15.62 -10.10
N PHE A 235 -16.84 14.37 -9.67
CA PHE A 235 -16.44 13.84 -8.36
C PHE A 235 -17.13 14.54 -7.16
N ALA A 236 -18.33 15.08 -7.37
CA ALA A 236 -19.09 15.77 -6.33
C ALA A 236 -19.66 14.81 -5.28
N MET A 237 -20.13 13.63 -5.70
CA MET A 237 -20.57 12.58 -4.77
C MET A 237 -19.39 12.05 -3.96
N ALA A 238 -18.22 11.86 -4.60
CA ALA A 238 -16.99 11.46 -3.91
C ALA A 238 -16.58 12.45 -2.81
N ARG A 239 -16.57 13.75 -3.10
CA ARG A 239 -16.25 14.80 -2.11
C ARG A 239 -17.28 14.86 -0.99
N THR A 240 -18.57 14.76 -1.32
CA THR A 240 -19.65 14.78 -0.32
C THR A 240 -19.57 13.56 0.61
N PHE A 241 -19.29 12.37 0.07
CA PHE A 241 -19.07 11.17 0.87
C PHE A 241 -17.91 11.35 1.86
N LEU A 242 -16.77 11.88 1.40
CA LEU A 242 -15.63 12.17 2.27
C LEU A 242 -15.94 13.27 3.30
N ALA A 243 -16.67 14.31 2.94
CA ALA A 243 -17.08 15.37 3.86
C ALA A 243 -17.95 14.80 4.99
N ASN A 244 -18.91 13.93 4.66
CA ASN A 244 -19.75 13.23 5.64
C ASN A 244 -18.94 12.26 6.51
N LEU A 245 -17.96 11.58 5.93
CA LEU A 245 -17.05 10.69 6.67
C LEU A 245 -16.19 11.48 7.69
N ILE A 246 -15.63 12.63 7.28
CA ILE A 246 -14.80 13.49 8.13
C ILE A 246 -15.62 14.15 9.24
N SER A 247 -16.84 14.59 8.92
CA SER A 247 -17.74 15.27 9.87
C SER A 247 -18.57 14.32 10.74
N PHE A 248 -18.38 13.01 10.62
CA PHE A 248 -19.18 11.98 11.31
C PHE A 248 -20.69 12.18 11.14
N ASN A 249 -21.09 12.59 9.93
CA ASN A 249 -22.49 12.83 9.57
C ASN A 249 -22.90 11.93 8.38
N PRO A 250 -23.10 10.61 8.61
CA PRO A 250 -23.49 9.68 7.55
C PRO A 250 -24.74 10.15 6.81
N ALA A 251 -24.65 10.24 5.49
CA ALA A 251 -25.79 10.56 4.63
C ALA A 251 -26.07 9.42 3.65
N LYS A 252 -27.32 9.34 3.17
CA LYS A 252 -27.76 8.34 2.21
C LYS A 252 -26.91 8.33 0.94
N ILE A 253 -26.44 7.15 0.54
CA ILE A 253 -25.78 6.91 -0.75
C ILE A 253 -26.83 6.37 -1.72
N SER A 254 -27.31 7.22 -2.64
CA SER A 254 -28.45 6.90 -3.51
C SER A 254 -28.09 6.16 -4.80
N ARG A 255 -26.81 6.10 -5.17
CA ARG A 255 -26.35 5.53 -6.44
C ARG A 255 -25.65 4.19 -6.19
N PRO A 256 -26.25 3.04 -6.56
CA PRO A 256 -25.67 1.72 -6.30
C PRO A 256 -24.27 1.52 -6.89
N MET A 257 -24.01 2.06 -8.08
CA MET A 257 -22.70 1.96 -8.72
C MET A 257 -21.61 2.74 -7.95
N PHE A 258 -21.96 3.91 -7.40
CA PHE A 258 -21.06 4.66 -6.53
C PHE A 258 -20.84 3.93 -5.20
N LEU A 259 -21.88 3.31 -4.63
CA LEU A 259 -21.75 2.48 -3.43
C LEU A 259 -20.77 1.31 -3.68
N LEU A 260 -20.89 0.62 -4.82
CA LEU A 260 -19.96 -0.45 -5.20
C LEU A 260 -18.53 0.06 -5.32
N GLN A 261 -18.31 1.23 -5.94
CA GLN A 261 -16.98 1.86 -5.98
C GLN A 261 -16.42 2.07 -4.57
N VAL A 262 -17.22 2.63 -3.66
CA VAL A 262 -16.79 2.88 -2.27
C VAL A 262 -16.41 1.56 -1.60
N LEU A 263 -17.25 0.52 -1.70
CA LEU A 263 -16.95 -0.79 -1.10
C LEU A 263 -15.65 -1.41 -1.65
N LEU A 264 -15.44 -1.36 -2.97
CA LEU A 264 -14.21 -1.87 -3.59
C LEU A 264 -12.97 -1.07 -3.17
N MET A 265 -13.09 0.25 -3.09
CA MET A 265 -12.02 1.13 -2.61
C MET A 265 -11.68 0.80 -1.15
N VAL A 266 -12.69 0.68 -0.29
CA VAL A 266 -12.54 0.39 1.14
C VAL A 266 -11.89 -0.97 1.36
N LEU A 267 -12.33 -2.00 0.62
CA LEU A 267 -11.71 -3.32 0.61
C LEU A 267 -10.23 -3.22 0.17
N THR A 268 -9.96 -2.52 -0.92
CA THR A 268 -8.61 -2.39 -1.48
C THR A 268 -7.67 -1.70 -0.49
N ILE A 269 -8.09 -0.59 0.12
CA ILE A 269 -7.30 0.14 1.11
C ILE A 269 -7.01 -0.76 2.31
N ALA A 270 -8.00 -1.42 2.91
CA ALA A 270 -7.78 -2.31 4.04
C ALA A 270 -6.84 -3.48 3.71
N TYR A 271 -6.89 -3.97 2.47
CA TYR A 271 -6.12 -5.12 2.01
C TYR A 271 -4.64 -4.80 1.71
N ILE A 272 -4.33 -3.61 1.14
CA ILE A 272 -2.95 -3.22 0.76
C ILE A 272 -1.92 -3.48 1.87
N PRO A 273 -2.07 -2.95 3.10
CA PRO A 273 -1.06 -3.11 4.13
C PRO A 273 -1.06 -4.51 4.75
N LEU A 274 -1.96 -5.41 4.39
CA LEU A 274 -1.95 -6.80 4.86
C LEU A 274 -1.17 -7.74 3.93
N THR A 275 -0.65 -7.25 2.81
CA THR A 275 -0.02 -8.09 1.78
C THR A 275 1.39 -7.63 1.39
N HIS A 276 2.00 -8.33 0.42
CA HIS A 276 3.24 -7.90 -0.24
C HIS A 276 3.15 -6.53 -0.92
N MET A 277 1.94 -5.98 -1.11
CA MET A 277 1.75 -4.63 -1.66
C MET A 277 2.21 -3.52 -0.69
N SER A 278 2.54 -3.84 0.56
CA SER A 278 3.09 -2.85 1.50
C SER A 278 4.39 -2.21 1.03
N HIS A 279 5.11 -2.84 0.08
CA HIS A 279 6.28 -2.22 -0.55
C HIS A 279 5.95 -0.84 -1.16
N PHE A 280 4.69 -0.62 -1.57
CA PHE A 280 4.20 0.65 -2.10
C PHE A 280 4.57 1.84 -1.20
N PHE A 281 4.40 1.73 0.12
CA PHE A 281 4.72 2.82 1.04
C PHE A 281 6.04 2.57 1.81
N MET A 282 6.36 1.32 2.15
CA MET A 282 7.58 1.01 2.90
C MET A 282 8.85 1.32 2.10
N LYS A 283 8.83 1.22 0.76
CA LYS A 283 10.00 1.53 -0.08
C LYS A 283 10.49 2.96 0.18
N TYR A 284 9.59 3.95 0.28
CA TYR A 284 9.99 5.35 0.50
C TYR A 284 10.80 5.56 1.79
N PHE A 285 10.46 4.82 2.84
CA PHE A 285 11.07 4.99 4.16
C PHE A 285 12.26 4.06 4.39
N LEU A 286 12.29 2.90 3.76
CA LEU A 286 13.28 1.85 4.07
C LEU A 286 14.31 1.63 2.96
N TYR A 287 14.16 2.28 1.80
CA TYR A 287 15.03 2.01 0.66
C TYR A 287 16.50 2.31 0.93
N HIS A 288 16.80 3.40 1.64
CA HIS A 288 18.17 3.78 1.99
C HIS A 288 18.78 2.76 2.96
N ASP A 289 18.05 2.39 4.01
CA ASP A 289 18.50 1.45 5.04
C ASP A 289 18.68 0.04 4.46
N ILE A 290 17.75 -0.43 3.62
CA ILE A 290 17.82 -1.78 3.04
C ILE A 290 18.87 -1.87 1.93
N ARG A 291 18.99 -0.85 1.06
CA ARG A 291 19.89 -0.93 -0.11
C ARG A 291 21.31 -0.47 0.20
N TRP A 292 21.45 0.49 1.12
CA TRP A 292 22.70 1.15 1.44
C TRP A 292 22.96 1.22 2.96
N GLY A 293 22.41 0.31 3.77
CA GLY A 293 22.67 0.22 5.21
C GLY A 293 24.07 -0.30 5.54
N ASP A 294 25.10 0.45 5.14
CA ASP A 294 26.54 0.14 5.26
C ASP A 294 27.21 0.85 6.45
N GLU A 295 26.44 1.28 7.45
CA GLU A 295 26.97 1.95 8.65
C GLU A 295 27.88 0.99 9.45
N PRO A 296 29.17 1.30 9.67
CA PRO A 296 30.08 0.39 10.36
C PRO A 296 29.72 0.25 11.85
N ASN A 297 29.97 -0.92 12.44
CA ASN A 297 29.78 -1.11 13.88
C ASN A 297 31.00 -0.58 14.67
N ILE A 298 31.15 0.74 14.77
CA ILE A 298 32.23 1.40 15.52
C ILE A 298 31.60 2.21 16.66
N ASN A 299 31.86 1.83 17.90
CA ASN A 299 31.32 2.52 19.09
C ASN A 299 29.79 2.69 19.02
N THR A 300 29.04 1.64 18.62
CA THR A 300 27.58 1.72 18.52
C THR A 300 26.87 0.80 19.53
N PRO A 301 26.69 1.23 20.80
CA PRO A 301 26.09 0.40 21.86
C PRO A 301 24.71 -0.17 21.53
N LYS A 302 23.94 0.52 20.66
CA LYS A 302 22.64 0.04 20.18
C LYS A 302 22.78 -1.19 19.29
N THR A 303 23.73 -1.18 18.36
CA THR A 303 24.02 -2.30 17.46
C THR A 303 24.62 -3.45 18.25
N ASP A 304 25.53 -3.17 19.17
CA ASP A 304 26.15 -4.18 20.04
C ASP A 304 25.10 -4.93 20.86
N LYS A 305 24.12 -4.22 21.42
CA LYS A 305 22.98 -4.84 22.11
C LYS A 305 22.16 -5.75 21.20
N LYS A 306 21.89 -5.33 19.95
CA LYS A 306 21.16 -6.17 18.98
C LYS A 306 21.96 -7.42 18.60
N ILE A 307 23.27 -7.29 18.39
CA ILE A 307 24.16 -8.42 18.09
C ILE A 307 24.22 -9.38 19.28
N ALA A 308 24.38 -8.87 20.51
CA ALA A 308 24.42 -9.67 21.72
C ALA A 308 23.16 -10.54 21.90
N VAL A 309 21.98 -10.02 21.56
CA VAL A 309 20.74 -10.80 21.58
C VAL A 309 20.80 -11.98 20.61
N VAL A 310 21.21 -11.74 19.35
CA VAL A 310 21.25 -12.78 18.31
C VAL A 310 22.34 -13.80 18.57
N LEU A 311 23.48 -13.39 19.15
CA LEU A 311 24.57 -14.29 19.52
C LEU A 311 24.14 -15.32 20.59
N ASN A 312 23.11 -15.03 21.38
CA ASN A 312 22.56 -15.97 22.37
C ASN A 312 21.50 -16.92 21.78
N TYR A 313 21.17 -16.82 20.49
CA TYR A 313 20.25 -17.78 19.88
C TYR A 313 20.91 -19.15 19.71
N PRO A 314 20.19 -20.25 19.97
CA PRO A 314 20.71 -21.60 19.77
C PRO A 314 20.95 -21.88 18.29
N VAL A 315 22.03 -22.58 17.99
CA VAL A 315 22.39 -22.95 16.62
C VAL A 315 21.63 -24.21 16.21
N THR A 316 20.68 -24.06 15.29
CA THR A 316 19.90 -25.17 14.74
C THR A 316 20.51 -25.78 13.47
N TRP A 317 21.61 -25.23 12.97
CA TRP A 317 22.24 -25.71 11.75
C TRP A 317 23.01 -27.01 12.04
N SER A 318 22.61 -28.10 11.38
CA SER A 318 23.17 -29.45 11.54
C SER A 318 24.46 -29.72 10.75
N ALA A 319 25.07 -28.70 10.12
CA ALA A 319 26.28 -28.93 9.34
C ALA A 319 27.45 -29.31 10.27
N PRO A 320 28.19 -30.40 10.00
CA PRO A 320 29.23 -30.89 10.90
C PRO A 320 30.32 -29.87 11.23
N HIS A 321 30.60 -28.92 10.32
CA HIS A 321 31.65 -27.90 10.49
C HIS A 321 31.22 -26.70 11.36
N ILE A 322 29.94 -26.55 11.69
CA ILE A 322 29.44 -25.48 12.56
C ILE A 322 29.43 -25.91 14.03
N ALA A 323 29.55 -27.22 14.31
CA ALA A 323 29.63 -27.81 15.66
C ALA A 323 28.50 -27.46 16.64
N GLY A 324 27.44 -26.72 16.25
CA GLY A 324 26.45 -26.21 17.21
C GLY A 324 25.58 -27.26 17.92
N HIS A 325 25.53 -28.50 17.40
CA HIS A 325 24.86 -29.69 17.98
C HIS A 325 23.47 -29.47 18.63
N GLY A 326 22.75 -28.40 18.27
CA GLY A 326 21.45 -28.01 18.85
C GLY A 326 21.50 -27.57 20.32
N LYS A 327 22.68 -27.41 20.91
CA LYS A 327 22.86 -27.05 22.34
C LYS A 327 23.61 -25.74 22.52
N GLU A 328 24.48 -25.41 21.57
CA GLU A 328 25.34 -24.24 21.66
C GLU A 328 24.67 -23.01 21.03
N THR A 329 25.00 -21.85 21.58
CA THR A 329 24.65 -20.54 21.08
C THR A 329 25.62 -20.09 19.98
N TRP A 330 25.23 -19.11 19.16
CA TRP A 330 26.14 -18.52 18.18
C TRP A 330 27.40 -17.90 18.82
N ALA A 331 27.32 -17.39 20.05
CA ALA A 331 28.46 -16.90 20.81
C ALA A 331 29.49 -18.01 21.09
N GLU A 332 29.01 -19.16 21.57
CA GLU A 332 29.86 -20.33 21.87
C GLU A 332 30.53 -20.84 20.59
N VAL A 333 29.76 -21.00 19.51
CA VAL A 333 30.30 -21.43 18.21
C VAL A 333 31.35 -20.45 17.67
N ALA A 334 31.09 -19.13 17.76
CA ALA A 334 32.00 -18.11 17.22
C ALA A 334 33.28 -17.94 18.06
N THR A 335 33.28 -18.37 19.32
CA THR A 335 34.44 -18.28 20.24
C THR A 335 35.11 -19.63 20.47
N PHE A 336 34.53 -20.71 19.95
CA PHE A 336 35.11 -22.05 20.03
C PHE A 336 36.41 -22.14 19.24
N ASN A 337 37.48 -22.55 19.92
CA ASN A 337 38.76 -22.85 19.29
C ASN A 337 38.86 -24.37 19.03
N PRO A 338 38.71 -24.84 17.77
CA PRO A 338 38.71 -26.27 17.45
C PRO A 338 40.05 -26.96 17.69
N VAL A 339 41.15 -26.21 17.84
CA VAL A 339 42.49 -26.79 18.07
C VAL A 339 42.96 -26.73 19.52
N ALA A 340 42.24 -26.05 20.42
CA ALA A 340 42.64 -25.92 21.83
C ALA A 340 42.70 -27.27 22.58
N ASN A 341 41.90 -28.26 22.18
CA ASN A 341 41.87 -29.59 22.80
C ASN A 341 42.88 -30.59 22.22
N LEU A 342 43.62 -30.21 21.16
CA LEU A 342 44.64 -31.09 20.57
C LEU A 342 45.98 -31.02 21.31
N GLU A 343 46.22 -29.97 22.08
CA GLU A 343 47.47 -29.77 22.84
C GLU A 343 47.46 -30.42 24.23
N SER A 344 46.28 -30.70 24.80
CA SER A 344 46.14 -31.33 26.12
C SER A 344 46.24 -32.86 26.13
N GLY A 345 46.39 -33.49 24.96
CA GLY A 345 46.49 -34.95 24.79
C GLY A 345 47.91 -35.48 24.52
N LYS A 346 48.94 -34.66 24.75
CA LYS A 346 50.37 -35.02 24.54
C LYS A 346 51.17 -35.10 25.85
N GLU A 347 50.54 -35.52 26.95
CA GLU A 347 51.28 -35.98 28.14
C GLU A 347 51.40 -37.49 28.18
#